data_AF-A0A0K8Q974-F1
#
_entry.id   AF-A0A0K8Q974-F1
#
_cell.length_a   1.000
_cell.length_b   1.000
_cell.length_c   1.000
_cell.angle_alpha   90.00
_cell.angle_beta   90.00
_cell.angle_gamma   90.00
#
_symmetry.space_group_name_H-M   'P 1'
#
loop_
_entity.id
_entity.type
_entity.pdbx_description
1 polymer ?
#
loop_
_entity_poly.entity_id
_entity_poly.type
_entity_poly.pdbx_seq_one_letter_code
_entity_poly.pdbx_strand_id
1 'polypeptide(L)' 'IGKGRPLFQPLDAKVRLALAETRRFGNGVVLLRYERAPAAD' A
#
# COMPACT_ATOMS: atom_id res chain seq x y z
N ILE A 1 5.84 -4.68 -13.62
CA ILE A 1 5.16 -5.15 -14.85
C ILE A 1 5.61 -4.37 -16.10
N GLY A 2 6.92 -4.22 -16.37
CA GLY A 2 7.40 -3.58 -17.61
C GLY A 2 6.99 -2.12 -17.79
N LYS A 3 5.81 -1.86 -18.37
CA LYS A 3 5.21 -0.53 -18.63
C LYS A 3 3.73 -0.54 -18.20
N GLY A 4 3.22 0.59 -17.69
CA GLY A 4 1.82 0.70 -17.27
C GLY A 4 1.45 2.10 -16.76
N ARG A 5 0.19 2.30 -16.36
CA ARG A 5 -0.27 3.52 -15.68
C ARG A 5 0.07 3.43 -14.19
N PRO A 6 0.83 4.38 -13.62
CA PRO A 6 1.09 4.40 -12.19
C PRO A 6 -0.21 4.48 -11.38
N LEU A 7 -0.30 3.68 -10.32
CA LEU A 7 -1.44 3.72 -9.39
C LEU A 7 -1.47 5.03 -8.59
N PHE A 8 -0.29 5.58 -8.30
CA PHE A 8 -0.12 6.81 -7.55
C PHE A 8 0.71 7.81 -8.35
N GLN A 9 0.43 9.10 -8.14
CA GLN A 9 1.28 10.19 -8.61
C GLN A 9 2.48 10.34 -7.67
N PRO A 10 3.58 10.97 -8.12
CA PRO A 10 4.69 11.35 -7.25
C PRO A 10 4.22 12.23 -6.08
N LEU A 11 4.85 12.05 -4.92
CA LEU A 11 4.62 12.87 -3.73
C LEU A 11 5.96 13.39 -3.20
N ASP A 12 5.97 14.63 -2.71
CA ASP A 12 7.17 15.26 -2.15
C ASP A 12 7.47 14.78 -0.72
N ALA A 13 6.55 14.04 -0.10
CA ALA A 13 6.68 13.54 1.25
C ALA A 13 6.28 12.07 1.36
N LYS A 14 6.94 11.35 2.28
CA LYS A 14 6.60 9.97 2.61
C LYS A 14 5.28 9.92 3.40
N VAL A 15 4.40 9.01 2.99
CA VAL A 15 3.16 8.71 3.73
C VAL A 15 3.39 7.50 4.63
N ARG A 16 3.16 7.67 5.93
CA ARG A 16 3.21 6.57 6.90
C ARG A 16 1.92 5.75 6.85
N LEU A 17 2.06 4.44 6.66
CA LEU A 17 0.95 3.48 6.64
C LEU A 17 1.23 2.35 7.63
N ALA A 18 0.19 1.91 8.34
CA ALA A 18 0.21 0.71 9.16
C ALA A 18 -0.56 -0.40 8.43
N LEU A 19 -0.01 -1.62 8.40
CA LEU A 19 -0.68 -2.78 7.82
C LEU A 19 -1.74 -3.28 8.80
N ALA A 20 -3.00 -3.21 8.42
CA ALA A 20 -4.14 -3.58 9.25
C ALA A 20 -4.68 -4.98 8.91
N GLU A 21 -4.47 -5.48 7.69
CA GLU A 21 -4.90 -6.82 7.30
C GLU A 21 -4.08 -7.37 6.12
N THR A 22 -3.86 -8.69 6.12
CA THR A 22 -3.39 -9.45 4.96
C THR A 22 -4.31 -10.64 4.72
N ARG A 23 -4.96 -10.68 3.55
CA ARG A 23 -5.82 -11.79 3.14
C ARG A 23 -5.29 -12.42 1.86
N ARG A 24 -5.11 -13.75 1.86
CA ARG A 24 -4.69 -14.54 0.69
C ARG A 24 -5.91 -15.15 0.01
N PHE A 25 -5.90 -15.21 -1.32
CA PHE A 25 -6.97 -15.85 -2.11
C PHE A 25 -6.61 -17.25 -2.63
N GLY A 26 -5.38 -17.73 -2.39
CA GLY A 26 -4.94 -19.08 -2.76
C GLY A 26 -4.47 -19.26 -4.21
N ASN A 27 -4.68 -18.26 -5.08
CA ASN A 27 -4.22 -18.23 -6.47
C ASN A 27 -3.00 -17.29 -6.68
N GLY A 28 -2.27 -17.00 -5.61
CA GLY A 28 -1.16 -16.04 -5.62
C GLY A 28 -1.59 -14.57 -5.46
N VAL A 29 -2.88 -14.26 -5.49
CA VAL A 29 -3.38 -12.91 -5.18
C VAL A 29 -3.46 -12.70 -3.68
N VAL A 30 -3.06 -11.50 -3.24
CA VAL A 30 -3.18 -11.03 -1.85
C VAL A 30 -3.93 -9.70 -1.83
N LEU A 31 -4.80 -9.51 -0.84
CA LEU A 31 -5.32 -8.20 -0.46
C LEU A 31 -4.57 -7.72 0.78
N LEU A 32 -4.05 -6.49 0.71
CA LEU A 32 -3.48 -5.79 1.86
C LEU A 32 -4.37 -4.59 2.20
N ARG A 33 -4.76 -4.47 3.46
CA ARG A 33 -5.48 -3.30 3.97
C ARG A 33 -4.52 -2.48 4.81
N TYR A 34 -4.33 -1.23 4.41
CA TYR A 34 -3.48 -0.27 5.12
C TYR A 34 -4.32 0.85 5.71
N GLU A 35 -3.91 1.31 6.89
CA GLU A 35 -4.45 2.49 7.57
C GLU A 35 -3.36 3.57 7.65
N ARG A 36 -3.75 4.83 7.89
CA ARG A 36 -2.78 5.90 8.14
C ARG A 36 -2.13 5.67 9.50
N ALA A 37 -0.81 5.59 9.51
CA ALA A 37 -0.08 5.60 10.77
C ALA A 37 -0.02 7.03 11.32
N PRO A 38 -0.06 7.20 12.66
CA PRO A 38 0.08 8.52 13.28
C PRO A 38 1.42 9.15 12.90
N ALA A 39 1.49 10.48 13.05
CA ALA A 39 2.77 11.13 12.96
C ALA A 39 3.66 10.64 14.11
N ALA A 40 4.93 10.37 13.84
CA ALA A 40 5.92 10.31 14.90
C ALA A 40 6.16 11.74 15.35
N ASP A 41 6.02 11.95 16.65
CA ASP A 41 6.39 13.17 17.36
C ASP A 41 7.91 13.43 17.27
#